data_AF-M1PI61-F1
#
_entry.id   AF-M1PI61-F1
#
_cell.length_a   1.000
_cell.length_b   1.000
_cell.length_c   1.000
_cell.angle_alpha   90.00
_cell.angle_beta   90.00
_cell.angle_gamma   90.00
#
_symmetry.space_group_name_H-M   'P 1'
#
loop_
_entity.id
_entity.type
_entity.pdbx_description
1 polymer ?
#
loop_
_entity_poly.entity_id
_entity_poly.type
_entity_poly.pdbx_seq_one_letter_code
_entity_poly.pdbx_strand_id
1 'polypeptide(L)'
;MRKLLICGICLLVLLPAMASATTYTGSLVVGGDPLAYSTIWFDKTGTDTYEQAGGGSIDTSYLDGDELAWLYCVDLFTSVSVATYPSTLVSDSGDIYGGTYSAIADVAWLLDNYATGGQGDDAKALQAAIWTTVHGTDYDLSPSSSAFNKYTDMLAALDLTTETGNVGNYLWISPRLEAGGAFSQGLVGVKVSAPVPEPATMLLFGTGLIGLVGTRLRRKRK
;
A
#
# COMPACT_ATOMS: atom_id res chain seq x y z
N MET A 1 -50.01 3.16 -1.47
CA MET A 1 -48.85 2.47 -2.09
C MET A 1 -47.89 3.42 -2.81
N ARG A 2 -48.35 4.42 -3.59
CA ARG A 2 -47.48 5.42 -4.24
C ARG A 2 -46.58 6.26 -3.31
N LYS A 3 -46.99 6.54 -2.07
CA LYS A 3 -46.20 7.36 -1.11
C LYS A 3 -45.02 6.62 -0.46
N LEU A 4 -45.04 5.28 -0.43
CA LEU A 4 -43.94 4.46 0.11
C LEU A 4 -42.81 4.24 -0.92
N LEU A 5 -43.14 4.30 -2.22
CA LEU A 5 -42.15 4.18 -3.30
C LEU A 5 -41.27 5.43 -3.43
N ILE A 6 -41.79 6.61 -3.06
CA ILE A 6 -41.09 7.89 -3.20
C ILE A 6 -40.06 8.08 -2.07
N CYS A 7 -40.34 7.59 -0.84
CA CYS A 7 -39.33 7.60 0.24
C CYS A 7 -38.15 6.66 -0.02
N GLY A 8 -38.37 5.51 -0.68
CA GLY A 8 -37.28 4.58 -1.00
C GLY A 8 -36.30 5.11 -2.04
N ILE A 9 -36.79 5.91 -3.00
CA ILE A 9 -35.96 6.52 -4.05
C ILE A 9 -35.19 7.74 -3.50
N CYS A 10 -35.77 8.52 -2.58
CA CYS A 10 -35.05 9.64 -1.94
C CYS A 10 -33.90 9.18 -1.03
N LEU A 11 -33.94 7.99 -0.46
CA LEU A 11 -32.86 7.47 0.40
C LEU A 11 -31.63 6.98 -0.41
N LEU A 12 -31.82 6.61 -1.68
CA LEU A 12 -30.78 6.13 -2.59
C LEU A 12 -30.03 7.26 -3.33
N VAL A 13 -30.58 8.49 -3.34
CA VAL A 13 -29.98 9.66 -4.01
C VAL A 13 -29.12 10.50 -3.05
N LEU A 14 -29.16 10.22 -1.74
CA LEU A 14 -28.45 10.99 -0.69
C LEU A 14 -27.09 10.42 -0.28
N LEU A 15 -26.60 9.37 -0.95
CA LEU A 15 -25.27 8.81 -0.66
C LEU A 15 -24.33 8.92 -1.87
N PRO A 16 -23.94 10.11 -2.35
CA PRO A 16 -22.58 10.27 -2.79
C PRO A 16 -21.74 10.23 -1.51
N ALA A 17 -21.34 9.03 -1.09
CA ALA A 17 -20.19 8.89 -0.21
C ALA A 17 -19.03 9.50 -1.00
N MET A 18 -18.72 10.76 -0.70
CA MET A 18 -17.53 11.40 -1.24
C MET A 18 -16.37 10.60 -0.67
N ALA A 19 -15.74 9.77 -1.51
CA ALA A 19 -14.43 9.21 -1.26
C ALA A 19 -13.46 10.41 -1.21
N SER A 20 -13.41 11.07 -0.06
CA SER A 20 -12.33 11.98 0.26
C SER A 20 -11.12 11.12 0.54
N ALA A 21 -9.96 11.51 -0.01
CA ALA A 21 -8.68 11.06 0.49
C ALA A 21 -8.68 11.13 2.02
N THR A 22 -8.39 10.01 2.67
CA THR A 22 -8.41 9.91 4.13
C THR A 22 -6.98 9.95 4.64
N THR A 23 -6.53 11.14 5.06
CA THR A 23 -5.26 11.26 5.79
C THR A 23 -5.52 11.17 7.29
N TYR A 24 -4.77 10.32 7.97
CA TYR A 24 -4.82 10.21 9.43
C TYR A 24 -3.42 10.14 10.05
N THR A 25 -3.33 10.35 11.36
CA THR A 25 -2.07 10.16 12.12
C THR A 25 -2.11 8.82 12.84
N GLY A 26 -1.11 7.98 12.60
CA GLY A 26 -0.92 6.68 13.22
C GLY A 26 0.48 6.49 13.82
N SER A 27 0.73 5.30 14.33
CA SER A 27 2.01 4.88 14.89
C SER A 27 2.61 3.76 14.04
N LEU A 28 3.70 4.06 13.35
CA LEU A 28 4.45 3.08 12.57
C LEU A 28 5.60 2.53 13.42
N VAL A 29 5.73 1.20 13.45
CA VAL A 29 6.92 0.51 13.95
C VAL A 29 7.62 -0.09 12.74
N VAL A 30 8.76 0.49 12.37
CA VAL A 30 9.63 -0.05 11.33
C VAL A 30 10.47 -1.13 12.00
N GLY A 31 10.22 -2.38 11.65
CA GLY A 31 10.91 -3.52 12.24
C GLY A 31 12.06 -4.04 11.38
N GLY A 32 12.41 -5.30 11.61
CA GLY A 32 13.55 -5.96 10.97
C GLY A 32 14.88 -5.76 11.67
N ASP A 33 15.88 -6.53 11.25
CA ASP A 33 17.26 -6.40 11.71
C ASP A 33 18.00 -5.45 10.76
N PRO A 34 18.50 -4.28 11.22
CA PRO A 34 19.22 -3.35 10.37
C PRO A 34 20.46 -3.96 9.71
N LEU A 35 20.99 -5.06 10.24
CA LEU A 35 22.13 -5.79 9.67
C LEU A 35 21.73 -6.86 8.65
N ALA A 36 20.43 -7.21 8.57
CA ALA A 36 19.92 -8.21 7.65
C ALA A 36 19.43 -7.62 6.32
N TYR A 37 19.38 -6.29 6.20
CA TYR A 37 19.00 -5.64 4.96
C TYR A 37 20.03 -5.87 3.88
N SER A 38 19.56 -6.41 2.76
CA SER A 38 20.38 -6.58 1.58
C SER A 38 20.68 -5.23 0.96
N THR A 39 21.95 -4.97 0.68
CA THR A 39 22.37 -3.72 0.07
C THR A 39 22.10 -3.74 -1.43
N ILE A 40 21.56 -2.65 -1.95
CA ILE A 40 21.57 -2.33 -3.38
C ILE A 40 22.52 -1.18 -3.64
N TRP A 41 23.24 -1.31 -4.76
CA TRP A 41 24.17 -0.31 -5.26
C TRP A 41 23.50 0.42 -6.39
N PHE A 42 23.53 1.75 -6.36
CA PHE A 42 22.89 2.58 -7.36
C PHE A 42 23.74 3.79 -7.68
N ASP A 43 23.58 4.30 -8.88
CA ASP A 43 24.17 5.57 -9.31
C ASP A 43 23.12 6.67 -9.12
N LYS A 44 23.56 7.80 -8.59
CA LYS A 44 22.79 9.04 -8.56
C LYS A 44 23.34 9.95 -9.63
N THR A 45 22.51 10.38 -10.56
CA THR A 45 22.98 11.22 -11.69
C THR A 45 23.77 12.43 -11.19
N GLY A 46 24.99 12.55 -11.71
CA GLY A 46 25.94 13.60 -11.35
C GLY A 46 27.03 13.19 -10.34
N THR A 47 27.04 11.94 -9.86
CA THR A 47 28.14 11.38 -9.06
C THR A 47 28.80 10.22 -9.79
N ASP A 48 30.13 10.26 -10.02
CA ASP A 48 30.87 9.13 -10.65
C ASP A 48 31.02 7.91 -9.70
N THR A 49 30.17 7.77 -8.68
CA THR A 49 30.33 6.80 -7.60
C THR A 49 29.00 6.14 -7.26
N TYR A 50 29.00 4.81 -7.20
CA TYR A 50 27.85 4.05 -6.69
C TYR A 50 27.66 4.30 -5.19
N GLU A 51 26.44 4.64 -4.81
CA GLU A 51 25.96 4.72 -3.43
C GLU A 51 25.31 3.40 -3.00
N GLN A 52 25.13 3.24 -1.69
CA GLN A 52 24.53 2.05 -1.08
C GLN A 52 23.29 2.44 -0.28
N ALA A 53 22.22 1.67 -0.45
CA ALA A 53 21.04 1.72 0.41
C ALA A 53 20.53 0.31 0.70
N GLY A 54 19.66 0.17 1.71
CA GLY A 54 18.89 -1.05 1.90
C GLY A 54 17.92 -1.24 0.73
N GLY A 55 17.87 -2.45 0.18
CA GLY A 55 16.90 -2.85 -0.84
C GLY A 55 15.81 -3.75 -0.27
N GLY A 56 14.77 -3.99 -1.06
CA GLY A 56 13.69 -4.92 -0.68
C GLY A 56 12.69 -4.37 0.34
N SER A 57 11.82 -5.24 0.84
CA SER A 57 10.79 -4.88 1.82
C SER A 57 11.35 -4.86 3.25
N ILE A 58 10.94 -3.88 4.04
CA ILE A 58 11.27 -3.72 5.45
C ILE A 58 10.33 -4.60 6.31
N ASP A 59 10.76 -5.84 6.54
CA ASP A 59 9.99 -6.82 7.31
C ASP A 59 10.64 -7.15 8.67
N THR A 60 9.88 -7.41 9.73
CA THR A 60 8.42 -7.30 9.89
C THR A 60 8.07 -5.93 10.47
N SER A 61 7.20 -5.16 9.80
CA SER A 61 6.79 -3.82 10.26
C SER A 61 5.32 -3.78 10.66
N TYR A 62 4.93 -2.81 11.49
CA TYR A 62 3.56 -2.68 12.01
C TYR A 62 3.05 -1.24 11.88
N LEU A 63 1.76 -1.08 11.55
CA LEU A 63 1.07 0.19 11.58
C LEU A 63 -0.14 0.10 12.50
N ASP A 64 -0.16 0.94 13.54
CA ASP A 64 -1.20 0.94 14.58
C ASP A 64 -1.38 -0.42 15.28
N GLY A 65 -0.31 -1.22 15.31
CA GLY A 65 -0.30 -2.58 15.86
C GLY A 65 -0.66 -3.68 14.87
N ASP A 66 -1.14 -3.33 13.67
CA ASP A 66 -1.41 -4.30 12.60
C ASP A 66 -0.12 -4.59 11.81
N GLU A 67 0.17 -5.87 11.57
CA GLU A 67 1.31 -6.28 10.74
C GLU A 67 1.14 -5.85 9.29
N LEU A 68 2.21 -5.35 8.69
CA LEU A 68 2.28 -5.03 7.27
C LEU A 68 2.82 -6.24 6.51
N ALA A 69 2.19 -6.58 5.38
CA ALA A 69 2.62 -7.70 4.53
C ALA A 69 3.98 -7.45 3.87
N TRP A 70 4.27 -6.17 3.63
CA TRP A 70 5.53 -5.63 3.14
C TRP A 70 5.53 -4.11 3.35
N LEU A 71 6.71 -3.49 3.31
CA LEU A 71 6.92 -2.06 3.47
C LEU A 71 8.11 -1.62 2.62
N TYR A 72 7.86 -0.89 1.54
CA TYR A 72 8.89 -0.38 0.63
C TYR A 72 9.12 1.11 0.83
N CYS A 73 10.35 1.56 0.53
CA CYS A 73 10.68 2.97 0.47
C CYS A 73 10.19 3.59 -0.85
N VAL A 74 9.56 4.75 -0.78
CA VAL A 74 9.11 5.51 -1.97
C VAL A 74 10.14 6.59 -2.33
N ASP A 75 10.78 7.17 -1.33
CA ASP A 75 11.81 8.19 -1.50
C ASP A 75 13.22 7.58 -1.35
N LEU A 76 14.24 8.19 -1.96
CA LEU A 76 15.64 7.75 -1.92
C LEU A 76 16.52 8.70 -1.09
N PHE A 77 16.16 9.99 -1.01
CA PHE A 77 17.06 11.04 -0.48
C PHE A 77 16.86 11.33 1.01
N THR A 78 16.03 10.54 1.66
CA THR A 78 15.80 10.57 3.11
C THR A 78 16.01 9.16 3.65
N SER A 79 16.27 9.05 4.94
CA SER A 79 16.52 7.75 5.58
C SER A 79 15.40 7.39 6.54
N VAL A 80 15.15 6.08 6.66
CA VAL A 80 14.35 5.48 7.74
C VAL A 80 15.25 4.54 8.54
N SER A 81 15.03 4.47 9.84
CA SER A 81 15.72 3.53 10.73
C SER A 81 14.71 2.58 11.36
N VAL A 82 15.21 1.45 11.85
CA VAL A 82 14.41 0.53 12.67
C VAL A 82 14.08 1.23 13.99
N ALA A 83 12.86 1.77 14.06
CA ALA A 83 12.40 2.64 15.14
C ALA A 83 10.87 2.69 15.18
N THR A 84 10.35 3.33 16.23
CA THR A 84 8.92 3.69 16.31
C THR A 84 8.73 5.16 15.94
N TYR A 85 7.78 5.40 15.04
CA TYR A 85 7.38 6.71 14.53
C TYR A 85 5.93 6.98 14.97
N PRO A 86 5.73 7.51 16.20
CA PRO A 86 4.41 7.61 16.84
C PRO A 86 3.51 8.70 16.24
N SER A 87 4.04 9.52 15.33
CA SER A 87 3.32 10.64 14.73
C SER A 87 3.20 10.48 13.22
N THR A 88 3.24 9.27 12.69
CA THR A 88 3.25 8.98 11.25
C THR A 88 1.97 9.47 10.55
N LEU A 89 2.09 10.16 9.42
CA LEU A 89 0.94 10.44 8.56
C LEU A 89 0.72 9.28 7.60
N VAL A 90 -0.53 8.89 7.42
CA VAL A 90 -0.93 7.80 6.53
C VAL A 90 -2.04 8.30 5.62
N SER A 91 -1.95 8.00 4.33
CA SER A 91 -2.96 8.33 3.33
C SER A 91 -3.27 7.15 2.41
N ASP A 92 -4.48 7.15 1.85
CA ASP A 92 -4.93 6.26 0.78
C ASP A 92 -4.91 6.94 -0.61
N SER A 93 -4.48 8.19 -0.68
CA SER A 93 -4.50 9.01 -1.90
C SER A 93 -3.17 9.09 -2.65
N GLY A 94 -2.13 8.43 -2.17
CA GLY A 94 -0.78 8.59 -2.73
C GLY A 94 0.04 9.72 -2.11
N ASP A 95 -0.49 10.36 -1.07
CA ASP A 95 0.19 11.50 -0.43
C ASP A 95 1.34 11.04 0.46
N ILE A 96 2.53 11.54 0.15
CA ILE A 96 3.75 11.41 0.93
C ILE A 96 4.23 12.82 1.29
N TYR A 97 4.58 13.04 2.56
CA TYR A 97 4.93 14.33 3.14
C TYR A 97 3.86 15.42 2.97
N GLY A 98 2.60 15.03 2.75
CA GLY A 98 1.49 15.95 2.52
C GLY A 98 1.33 16.40 1.06
N GLY A 99 1.97 15.74 0.10
CA GLY A 99 1.76 15.97 -1.33
C GLY A 99 1.80 14.68 -2.15
N THR A 100 1.22 14.70 -3.35
CA THR A 100 1.17 13.55 -4.24
C THR A 100 2.34 13.57 -5.23
N TYR A 101 3.05 12.45 -5.39
CA TYR A 101 4.00 12.29 -6.50
C TYR A 101 3.26 12.08 -7.82
N SER A 102 3.77 12.64 -8.92
CA SER A 102 3.17 12.45 -10.25
C SER A 102 3.18 10.98 -10.71
N ALA A 103 4.17 10.20 -10.27
CA ALA A 103 4.36 8.81 -10.66
C ALA A 103 3.68 7.80 -9.71
N ILE A 104 2.81 8.25 -8.80
CA ILE A 104 2.28 7.40 -7.73
C ILE A 104 1.38 6.26 -8.25
N ALA A 105 0.69 6.50 -9.37
CA ALA A 105 -0.17 5.51 -10.00
C ALA A 105 0.66 4.41 -10.70
N ASP A 106 1.85 4.76 -11.20
CA ASP A 106 2.81 3.81 -11.78
C ASP A 106 3.48 2.98 -10.68
N VAL A 107 3.83 3.61 -9.55
CA VAL A 107 4.27 2.90 -8.35
C VAL A 107 3.18 1.94 -7.87
N ALA A 108 1.92 2.36 -7.82
CA ALA A 108 0.81 1.48 -7.46
C ALA A 108 0.69 0.27 -8.41
N TRP A 109 0.95 0.46 -9.72
CA TRP A 109 0.95 -0.64 -10.68
C TRP A 109 2.09 -1.63 -10.42
N LEU A 110 3.29 -1.13 -10.15
CA LEU A 110 4.43 -1.98 -9.77
C LEU A 110 4.11 -2.80 -8.51
N LEU A 111 3.46 -2.19 -7.52
CA LEU A 111 3.05 -2.87 -6.30
C LEU A 111 1.99 -3.95 -6.58
N ASP A 112 0.98 -3.64 -7.42
CA ASP A 112 -0.10 -4.58 -7.76
C ASP A 112 0.44 -5.88 -8.40
N ASN A 113 1.57 -5.79 -9.12
CA ASN A 113 2.11 -6.89 -9.90
C ASN A 113 3.28 -7.62 -9.21
N TYR A 114 4.08 -6.92 -8.41
CA TYR A 114 5.39 -7.43 -7.97
C TYR A 114 5.62 -7.35 -6.46
N ALA A 115 4.76 -6.69 -5.68
CA ALA A 115 5.02 -6.50 -4.25
C ALA A 115 5.04 -7.84 -3.48
N THR A 116 6.10 -8.03 -2.72
CA THR A 116 6.28 -9.20 -1.86
C THR A 116 7.09 -8.84 -0.62
N GLY A 117 6.81 -9.49 0.50
CA GLY A 117 7.74 -9.46 1.62
C GLY A 117 9.11 -10.02 1.23
N GLY A 118 10.14 -9.58 1.94
CA GLY A 118 11.46 -10.16 1.98
C GLY A 118 12.54 -9.32 1.34
N GLN A 119 13.72 -9.93 1.30
CA GLN A 119 14.99 -9.35 0.87
C GLN A 119 15.57 -10.09 -0.35
N GLY A 120 14.73 -10.84 -1.07
CA GLY A 120 15.10 -11.53 -2.30
C GLY A 120 15.29 -10.57 -3.48
N ASP A 121 15.85 -11.07 -4.59
CA ASP A 121 16.11 -10.24 -5.77
C ASP A 121 14.84 -9.66 -6.39
N ASP A 122 13.69 -10.32 -6.26
CA ASP A 122 12.38 -9.77 -6.68
C ASP A 122 12.02 -8.51 -5.88
N ALA A 123 12.12 -8.56 -4.55
CA ALA A 123 11.84 -7.42 -3.68
C ALA A 123 12.85 -6.28 -3.91
N LYS A 124 14.13 -6.60 -4.10
CA LYS A 124 15.16 -5.59 -4.42
C LYS A 124 14.93 -4.94 -5.77
N ALA A 125 14.56 -5.72 -6.79
CA ALA A 125 14.24 -5.21 -8.11
C ALA A 125 13.05 -4.26 -8.05
N LEU A 126 12.00 -4.61 -7.30
CA LEU A 126 10.86 -3.74 -7.10
C LEU A 126 11.24 -2.46 -6.36
N GLN A 127 12.02 -2.54 -5.27
CA GLN A 127 12.49 -1.34 -4.55
C GLN A 127 13.24 -0.37 -5.48
N ALA A 128 14.12 -0.90 -6.33
CA ALA A 128 14.82 -0.11 -7.34
C ALA A 128 13.87 0.47 -8.39
N ALA A 129 12.92 -0.33 -8.90
CA ALA A 129 11.94 0.12 -9.88
C ALA A 129 11.07 1.25 -9.35
N ILE A 130 10.66 1.20 -8.07
CA ILE A 130 9.94 2.29 -7.38
C ILE A 130 10.77 3.57 -7.39
N TRP A 131 12.05 3.49 -7.01
CA TRP A 131 12.92 4.67 -7.00
C TRP A 131 13.18 5.25 -8.38
N THR A 132 13.39 4.43 -9.41
CA THR A 132 13.47 4.91 -10.81
C THR A 132 12.17 5.56 -11.25
N THR A 133 11.03 5.00 -10.86
CA THR A 133 9.72 5.55 -11.23
C THR A 133 9.49 6.93 -10.57
N VAL A 134 9.93 7.12 -9.33
CA VAL A 134 9.76 8.38 -8.59
C VAL A 134 10.80 9.44 -9.00
N HIS A 135 12.06 9.04 -9.19
CA HIS A 135 13.20 9.96 -9.40
C HIS A 135 13.67 10.02 -10.87
N GLY A 136 13.10 9.19 -11.74
CA GLY A 136 13.43 9.15 -13.16
C GLY A 136 14.92 8.91 -13.39
N THR A 137 15.54 9.81 -14.16
CA THR A 137 16.96 9.73 -14.49
C THR A 137 17.88 10.01 -13.32
N ASP A 138 17.40 10.48 -12.16
CA ASP A 138 18.27 10.78 -11.01
C ASP A 138 18.69 9.52 -10.22
N TYR A 139 18.23 8.34 -10.64
CA TYR A 139 18.56 7.06 -10.08
C TYR A 139 18.76 6.01 -11.18
N ASP A 140 19.81 5.20 -11.06
CA ASP A 140 19.93 3.95 -11.82
C ASP A 140 20.50 2.84 -10.95
N LEU A 141 19.91 1.64 -11.05
CA LEU A 141 20.40 0.48 -10.33
C LEU A 141 21.71 0.01 -10.98
N SER A 142 22.73 -0.30 -10.16
CA SER A 142 24.00 -0.81 -10.68
C SER A 142 23.80 -2.07 -11.54
N PRO A 143 24.39 -2.12 -12.76
CA PRO A 143 24.32 -3.31 -13.63
C PRO A 143 24.92 -4.59 -13.02
N SER A 144 25.73 -4.46 -11.98
CA SER A 144 26.28 -5.60 -11.23
C SER A 144 25.34 -6.18 -10.18
N SER A 145 24.19 -5.54 -9.91
CA SER A 145 23.20 -6.02 -8.96
C SER A 145 22.57 -7.34 -9.45
N SER A 146 22.41 -8.31 -8.55
CA SER A 146 21.68 -9.55 -8.83
C SER A 146 20.21 -9.31 -9.21
N ALA A 147 19.65 -8.17 -8.79
CA ALA A 147 18.29 -7.75 -9.10
C ALA A 147 18.16 -7.02 -10.45
N PHE A 148 19.27 -6.70 -11.14
CA PHE A 148 19.27 -5.79 -12.30
C PHE A 148 18.35 -6.26 -13.44
N ASN A 149 18.43 -7.52 -13.86
CA ASN A 149 17.59 -8.02 -14.95
C ASN A 149 16.09 -7.96 -14.62
N LYS A 150 15.73 -8.27 -13.37
CA LYS A 150 14.33 -8.20 -12.91
C LYS A 150 13.84 -6.76 -12.85
N TYR A 151 14.69 -5.86 -12.37
CA TYR A 151 14.45 -4.43 -12.36
C TYR A 151 14.17 -3.89 -13.77
N THR A 152 15.02 -4.25 -14.75
CA THR A 152 14.81 -3.85 -16.15
C THR A 152 13.53 -4.43 -16.74
N ASP A 153 13.19 -5.68 -16.41
CA ASP A 153 11.95 -6.32 -16.86
C ASP A 153 10.70 -5.61 -16.29
N MET A 154 10.74 -5.22 -15.01
CA MET A 154 9.64 -4.49 -14.36
C MET A 154 9.41 -3.12 -14.99
N LEU A 155 10.47 -2.36 -15.25
CA LEU A 155 10.37 -1.05 -15.91
C LEU A 155 9.89 -1.17 -17.36
N ALA A 156 10.39 -2.16 -18.11
CA ALA A 156 9.91 -2.42 -19.46
C ALA A 156 8.42 -2.80 -19.48
N ALA A 157 7.95 -3.57 -18.48
CA ALA A 157 6.54 -3.91 -18.36
C ALA A 157 5.68 -2.69 -18.01
N LEU A 158 6.20 -1.77 -17.18
CA LEU A 158 5.54 -0.50 -16.84
C LEU A 158 5.44 0.43 -18.07
N ASP A 159 6.51 0.58 -18.85
CA ASP A 159 6.51 1.44 -20.05
C ASP A 159 5.55 0.97 -21.15
N LEU A 160 5.22 -0.32 -21.17
CA LEU A 160 4.33 -0.92 -22.17
C LEU A 160 2.84 -0.87 -21.78
N THR A 161 2.51 -0.51 -20.54
CA THR A 161 1.13 -0.48 -20.06
C THR A 161 0.50 0.91 -20.23
N THR A 162 -0.80 0.94 -20.54
CA THR A 162 -1.65 2.13 -20.39
C THR A 162 -2.47 2.11 -19.11
N GLU A 163 -2.44 0.99 -18.38
CA GLU A 163 -3.10 0.78 -17.11
C GLU A 163 -2.25 1.33 -15.98
N THR A 164 -2.87 2.11 -15.09
CA THR A 164 -2.26 2.59 -13.84
C THR A 164 -2.79 1.78 -12.66
N GLY A 165 -1.99 1.62 -11.62
CA GLY A 165 -2.41 0.90 -10.42
C GLY A 165 -3.42 1.68 -9.58
N ASN A 166 -4.15 0.97 -8.73
CA ASN A 166 -5.11 1.60 -7.83
C ASN A 166 -4.41 2.10 -6.57
N VAL A 167 -4.10 3.40 -6.54
CA VAL A 167 -3.44 4.10 -5.42
C VAL A 167 -4.14 3.86 -4.07
N GLY A 168 -5.47 3.74 -4.08
CA GLY A 168 -6.30 3.52 -2.88
C GLY A 168 -6.18 2.14 -2.24
N ASN A 169 -5.48 1.19 -2.89
CA ASN A 169 -5.22 -0.12 -2.31
C ASN A 169 -4.09 -0.09 -1.26
N TYR A 170 -3.34 1.02 -1.19
CA TYR A 170 -2.09 1.11 -0.46
C TYR A 170 -2.13 2.15 0.66
N LEU A 171 -1.28 1.92 1.65
CA LEU A 171 -1.01 2.86 2.72
C LEU A 171 0.24 3.63 2.35
N TRP A 172 0.08 4.92 2.06
CA TRP A 172 1.15 5.87 1.77
C TRP A 172 1.55 6.55 3.06
N ILE A 173 2.79 6.34 3.48
CA ILE A 173 3.21 6.50 4.87
C ILE A 173 4.33 7.54 4.92
N SER A 174 4.16 8.57 5.75
CA SER A 174 5.14 9.62 6.01
C SER A 174 5.54 9.60 7.48
N PRO A 175 6.57 8.83 7.85
CA PRO A 175 6.94 8.64 9.25
C PRO A 175 7.54 9.91 9.84
N ARG A 176 7.26 10.16 11.12
CA ARG A 176 7.95 11.20 11.91
C ARG A 176 7.99 10.78 13.38
N LEU A 177 9.09 11.14 14.05
CA LEU A 177 9.34 10.78 15.46
C LEU A 177 8.45 11.56 16.42
N GLU A 178 8.04 12.77 16.03
CA GLU A 178 7.22 13.66 16.86
C GLU A 178 6.31 14.54 16.00
N ALA A 179 5.21 15.01 16.59
CA ALA A 179 4.25 15.87 15.91
C ALA A 179 4.91 17.22 15.54
N GLY A 180 4.86 17.57 14.25
CA GLY A 180 5.52 18.77 13.74
C GLY A 180 7.02 18.63 13.48
N GLY A 181 7.62 17.46 13.78
CA GLY A 181 9.00 17.15 13.43
C GLY A 181 9.19 16.88 11.93
N ALA A 182 10.45 16.75 11.52
CA ALA A 182 10.81 16.40 10.14
C ALA A 182 10.32 14.99 9.79
N PHE A 183 9.91 14.80 8.53
CA PHE A 183 9.61 13.48 8.02
C PHE A 183 10.89 12.66 7.83
N SER A 184 10.80 11.37 8.16
CA SER A 184 11.72 10.34 7.70
C SER A 184 11.30 9.85 6.31
N GLN A 185 12.03 8.89 5.74
CA GLN A 185 11.74 8.35 4.41
C GLN A 185 10.29 7.94 4.23
N GLY A 186 9.69 8.38 3.13
CA GLY A 186 8.33 8.03 2.72
C GLY A 186 8.29 6.57 2.32
N LEU A 187 7.23 5.89 2.76
CA LEU A 187 7.07 4.45 2.63
C LEU A 187 5.71 4.12 2.02
N VAL A 188 5.59 2.91 1.51
CA VAL A 188 4.32 2.34 1.04
C VAL A 188 4.19 0.90 1.51
N GLY A 189 3.01 0.54 1.99
CA GLY A 189 2.74 -0.78 2.53
C GLY A 189 1.28 -1.19 2.40
N VAL A 190 1.00 -2.43 2.79
CA VAL A 190 -0.37 -2.94 2.95
C VAL A 190 -0.44 -3.74 4.24
N LYS A 191 -1.54 -3.62 4.98
CA LYS A 191 -1.79 -4.47 6.15
C LYS A 191 -1.98 -5.91 5.70
N VAL A 192 -1.45 -6.87 6.46
CA VAL A 192 -1.86 -8.26 6.31
C VAL A 192 -3.35 -8.30 6.58
N SER A 193 -4.15 -8.64 5.56
CA SER A 193 -5.58 -8.80 5.75
C SER A 193 -5.78 -9.95 6.74
N ALA A 194 -6.14 -9.62 7.99
CA ALA A 194 -6.62 -10.62 8.92
C ALA A 194 -7.79 -11.36 8.24
N PRO A 195 -7.90 -12.70 8.37
CA PRO A 195 -9.03 -13.44 7.81
C PRO A 195 -10.31 -12.77 8.29
N VAL A 196 -11.00 -12.07 7.38
CA VAL A 196 -12.25 -11.38 7.72
C VAL A 196 -13.22 -12.50 8.09
N PRO A 197 -13.79 -12.52 9.31
CA PRO A 197 -14.83 -13.46 9.64
C PRO A 197 -15.91 -13.33 8.57
N GLU A 198 -16.22 -14.43 7.88
CA GLU A 198 -17.13 -14.43 6.74
C GLU A 198 -18.31 -13.48 7.00
N PRO A 199 -18.58 -12.53 6.10
CA PRO A 199 -19.42 -11.39 6.42
C PRO A 199 -20.76 -11.91 6.95
N ALA A 200 -21.26 -11.29 8.02
CA ALA A 200 -22.52 -11.66 8.67
C ALA A 200 -23.71 -11.70 7.69
N THR A 201 -23.54 -11.19 6.47
CA THR A 201 -24.43 -11.40 5.32
C THR A 201 -24.63 -12.87 4.96
N MET A 202 -23.63 -13.75 5.05
CA MET A 202 -23.80 -15.20 4.85
C MET A 202 -24.69 -15.81 5.94
N LEU A 203 -24.47 -15.41 7.19
CA LEU A 203 -25.30 -15.83 8.32
C LEU A 203 -26.72 -15.25 8.21
N LEU A 204 -26.87 -14.00 7.79
CA LEU A 204 -28.15 -13.34 7.54
C LEU A 204 -28.90 -14.01 6.36
N PHE A 205 -28.18 -14.39 5.31
CA PHE A 205 -28.72 -15.09 4.15
C PHE A 205 -29.19 -16.50 4.54
N GLY A 206 -28.37 -17.24 5.29
CA GLY A 206 -28.72 -18.56 5.81
C GLY A 206 -29.91 -18.52 6.77
N THR A 207 -29.92 -17.60 7.73
CA THR A 207 -31.04 -17.44 8.68
C THR A 207 -32.31 -16.92 8.01
N GLY A 208 -32.18 -16.06 6.99
CA GLY A 208 -33.29 -15.59 6.16
C GLY A 208 -33.97 -16.73 5.40
N LEU A 209 -33.20 -17.64 4.80
CA LEU A 209 -33.71 -18.84 4.13
C LEU A 209 -34.44 -19.79 5.11
N ILE A 210 -33.87 -20.03 6.29
CA ILE A 210 -34.49 -20.86 7.33
C ILE A 210 -35.82 -20.24 7.80
N GLY A 211 -35.87 -18.92 7.98
CA GLY A 211 -37.09 -18.19 8.32
C GLY A 211 -38.20 -18.32 7.26
N LEU A 212 -37.83 -18.27 5.98
CA LEU A 212 -38.76 -18.45 4.85
C LEU A 212 -39.31 -19.87 4.76
N VAL A 213 -38.47 -20.89 4.98
CA VAL A 213 -38.92 -22.29 5.03
C VAL A 213 -39.82 -22.54 6.24
N GLY A 214 -39.44 -22.03 7.42
CA GLY A 214 -40.21 -22.17 8.66
C GLY A 214 -41.61 -21.55 8.57
N THR A 215 -41.73 -20.37 7.96
CA THR A 215 -43.04 -19.71 7.75
C THR A 215 -43.94 -20.47 6.77
N ARG A 216 -43.38 -21.09 5.72
CA ARG A 216 -44.12 -21.93 4.77
C ARG A 216 -44.62 -23.22 5.43
N LEU A 217 -43.82 -23.86 6.26
CA LEU A 217 -44.20 -25.08 7.00
C LEU A 217 -45.30 -24.80 8.02
N ARG A 218 -45.26 -23.65 8.70
CA ARG A 218 -46.30 -23.26 9.68
C ARG A 218 -47.67 -23.03 9.03
N ARG A 219 -47.71 -22.55 7.79
CA ARG A 219 -48.97 -22.34 7.05
C ARG A 219 -49.65 -23.63 6.56
N LYS A 220 -48.90 -24.74 6.42
CA LYS A 220 -49.47 -26.04 6.02
C LYS A 220 -50.08 -26.84 7.17
N ARG A 221 -49.86 -26.41 8.43
CA ARG A 221 -50.37 -27.07 9.65
C ARG A 221 -51.63 -26.41 10.22
N LYS A 222 -52.15 -25.38 9.56
CA LYS A 222 -53.49 -24.83 9.80
C LYS A 222 -54.36 -25.19 8.60
#